data_AF-H5SV92-F1
#
_entry.id   AF-H5SV92-F1
#
_cell.length_a   1.000
_cell.length_b   1.000
_cell.length_c   1.000
_cell.angle_alpha   90.00
_cell.angle_beta   90.00
_cell.angle_gamma   90.00
#
_symmetry.space_group_name_H-M   'P 1'
#
loop_
_entity.id
_entity.type
_entity.pdbx_description
1 polymer ?
#
loop_
_entity_poly.entity_id
_entity_poly.type
_entity_poly.pdbx_seq_one_letter_code
_entity_poly.pdbx_strand_id
1 'polypeptide(L)'
;MAVLGSLKTFKGGHYFGLFEGTPRGKRLQAAPLPQRVLIPMRQGFSVEVAPVVKEGQRVKTGQIIGRNEPDPKKPSTPVHASISGTVTKLEKRPHPLGGETLYALIESDGKDEWVTLDRPANYEKLPPEELGKILYEAGVTSGGQAGFPTIYHSAYATPEKIRYLIINAVETEPFCEATDQLMYEEFDKFVNGIKILRAALGNVQVHIGLAYNKPRIYEELIERLEYYDWCTIHQLRPKYPQGDDAVLIRTLLGLLLPQRGYATDVGCVVQDVQHCVAAYEAVVEGKPFVERVVSVAGSAIKEPGNYRVRVGTPIANLLEKNLKCNGRIVVGSVMRGQAQGDLEVPITRETPAVIALREAQYELFPIAGPGFDRDSFTGAYLSLPWVKYKRATTSLNGNPRTCVKCGYCVDVCPQNLVPALLGEYSANGLLSEAQSIDLFACIECGLCAYVCPSKIPLLEQIREGKRKILQETA
;
A
#
# COMPACT_ATOMS: atom_id res chain seq x y z
N MET A 1 11.55 -27.19 0.51
CA MET A 1 10.29 -26.75 -0.12
C MET A 1 9.11 -27.21 0.73
N ALA A 2 8.23 -26.31 1.15
CA ALA A 2 7.05 -26.70 1.91
C ALA A 2 6.09 -27.56 1.07
N VAL A 3 5.49 -28.55 1.71
CA VAL A 3 4.40 -29.34 1.13
C VAL A 3 3.19 -28.41 0.98
N LEU A 4 2.57 -28.33 -0.21
CA LEU A 4 1.45 -27.39 -0.51
C LEU A 4 0.28 -27.44 0.50
N GLY A 5 0.13 -28.54 1.24
CA GLY A 5 -0.86 -28.72 2.31
C GLY A 5 -0.54 -28.02 3.64
N SER A 6 0.71 -27.57 3.87
CA SER A 6 1.13 -26.89 5.11
C SER A 6 1.19 -25.37 5.01
N LEU A 7 0.93 -24.80 3.81
CA LEU A 7 0.95 -23.35 3.60
C LEU A 7 -0.28 -22.69 4.22
N LYS A 8 -0.05 -21.66 5.04
CA LYS A 8 -1.16 -20.90 5.64
C LYS A 8 -1.90 -20.08 4.56
N THR A 9 -3.21 -19.99 4.71
CA THR A 9 -4.11 -19.21 3.84
C THR A 9 -5.45 -18.95 4.55
N PHE A 10 -6.38 -18.26 3.88
CA PHE A 10 -7.71 -17.91 4.37
C PHE A 10 -8.82 -18.46 3.44
N LYS A 11 -10.11 -18.33 3.79
CA LYS A 11 -11.25 -18.71 2.92
C LYS A 11 -11.57 -17.59 1.91
N GLY A 12 -12.05 -17.94 0.72
CA GLY A 12 -12.33 -16.98 -0.36
C GLY A 12 -11.04 -16.46 -1.02
N GLY A 13 -11.02 -15.20 -1.46
CA GLY A 13 -9.89 -14.61 -2.17
C GLY A 13 -9.80 -15.05 -3.64
N HIS A 14 -8.77 -14.58 -4.35
CA HIS A 14 -8.51 -14.92 -5.74
C HIS A 14 -7.01 -14.99 -6.05
N TYR A 15 -6.62 -15.89 -6.95
CA TYR A 15 -5.25 -15.94 -7.48
C TYR A 15 -5.23 -15.23 -8.83
N PHE A 16 -4.62 -14.06 -8.87
CA PHE A 16 -4.44 -13.35 -10.13
C PHE A 16 -3.41 -14.05 -11.00
N GLY A 17 -3.75 -14.18 -12.29
CA GLY A 17 -2.75 -14.47 -13.31
C GLY A 17 -1.79 -13.30 -13.50
N LEU A 18 -0.77 -13.53 -14.32
CA LEU A 18 0.11 -12.46 -14.75
C LEU A 18 -0.59 -11.55 -15.74
N PHE A 19 -0.53 -10.24 -15.53
CA PHE A 19 -1.09 -9.27 -16.47
C PHE A 19 -0.04 -8.67 -17.41
N GLU A 20 -0.47 -8.33 -18.63
CA GLU A 20 0.31 -7.56 -19.60
C GLU A 20 0.76 -6.23 -18.99
N GLY A 21 2.05 -5.92 -19.06
CA GLY A 21 2.61 -4.69 -18.50
C GLY A 21 3.06 -4.80 -17.05
N THR A 22 3.14 -6.00 -16.49
CA THR A 22 3.82 -6.24 -15.20
C THR A 22 5.35 -6.11 -15.37
N PRO A 23 6.09 -5.39 -14.50
CA PRO A 23 7.53 -5.14 -14.64
C PRO A 23 8.40 -6.38 -14.85
N ARG A 24 8.12 -7.45 -14.12
CA ARG A 24 8.76 -8.76 -14.02
C ARG A 24 10.28 -8.79 -14.05
N GLY A 25 10.88 -8.99 -12.88
CA GLY A 25 12.33 -9.30 -12.74
C GLY A 25 13.25 -8.19 -13.26
N LYS A 26 12.69 -7.00 -13.53
CA LYS A 26 13.44 -5.81 -13.86
C LYS A 26 14.01 -5.22 -12.59
N ARG A 27 15.32 -4.99 -12.64
CA ARG A 27 16.06 -4.34 -11.56
C ARG A 27 15.48 -2.98 -11.22
N LEU A 28 15.65 -2.60 -9.97
CA LEU A 28 15.36 -1.30 -9.43
C LEU A 28 16.16 -0.23 -10.19
N GLN A 29 15.47 0.80 -10.64
CA GLN A 29 16.06 1.94 -11.34
C GLN A 29 15.92 3.19 -10.48
N ALA A 30 16.92 4.07 -10.49
CA ALA A 30 16.74 5.41 -9.95
C ALA A 30 15.90 6.23 -10.93
N ALA A 31 14.79 6.84 -10.46
CA ALA A 31 14.11 7.84 -11.26
C ALA A 31 14.97 9.12 -11.31
N PRO A 32 14.90 9.90 -12.41
CA PRO A 32 15.56 11.20 -12.48
C PRO A 32 15.10 12.10 -11.33
N LEU A 33 16.02 12.94 -10.82
CA LEU A 33 15.67 13.95 -9.83
C LEU A 33 14.62 14.90 -10.44
N PRO A 34 13.45 15.08 -9.79
CA PRO A 34 12.40 15.91 -10.34
C PRO A 34 12.77 17.39 -10.25
N GLN A 35 12.38 18.18 -11.25
CA GLN A 35 12.55 19.64 -11.22
C GLN A 35 11.62 20.31 -10.22
N ARG A 36 10.49 19.68 -9.91
CA ARG A 36 9.53 20.13 -8.90
C ARG A 36 8.91 18.97 -8.15
N VAL A 37 8.55 19.19 -6.89
CA VAL A 37 7.77 18.24 -6.08
C VAL A 37 6.59 18.93 -5.42
N LEU A 38 5.49 18.19 -5.29
CA LEU A 38 4.26 18.58 -4.62
C LEU A 38 4.09 17.67 -3.41
N ILE A 39 4.50 18.13 -2.23
CA ILE A 39 4.53 17.29 -1.03
C ILE A 39 3.29 17.55 -0.18
N PRO A 40 2.34 16.61 -0.08
CA PRO A 40 1.20 16.78 0.82
C PRO A 40 1.64 16.72 2.28
N MET A 41 1.07 17.59 3.11
CA MET A 41 1.29 17.64 4.55
C MET A 41 0.55 16.54 5.31
N ARG A 42 -0.38 15.85 4.66
CA ARG A 42 -0.91 14.57 5.14
C ARG A 42 -0.18 13.42 4.44
N GLN A 43 0.45 12.52 5.22
CA GLN A 43 1.17 11.35 4.71
C GLN A 43 0.70 10.08 5.41
N GLY A 44 0.44 9.02 4.64
CA GLY A 44 -0.03 7.73 5.14
C GLY A 44 -1.18 7.83 6.13
N PHE A 45 -1.06 7.12 7.26
CA PHE A 45 -2.07 7.10 8.31
C PHE A 45 -2.24 8.44 9.05
N SER A 46 -1.27 9.34 8.94
CA SER A 46 -1.21 10.56 9.73
C SER A 46 -2.30 11.57 9.37
N VAL A 47 -2.67 12.40 10.34
CA VAL A 47 -3.41 13.65 10.07
C VAL A 47 -2.51 14.65 9.33
N GLU A 48 -3.12 15.70 8.78
CA GLU A 48 -2.37 16.83 8.20
C GLU A 48 -1.49 17.50 9.26
N VAL A 49 -0.22 17.78 8.91
CA VAL A 49 0.70 18.54 9.75
C VAL A 49 0.80 20.00 9.37
N ALA A 50 1.06 20.86 10.35
CA ALA A 50 1.31 22.27 10.12
C ALA A 50 2.67 22.48 9.42
N PRO A 51 2.78 23.39 8.45
CA PRO A 51 4.04 23.69 7.81
C PRO A 51 4.97 24.42 8.80
N VAL A 52 6.26 24.05 8.81
CA VAL A 52 7.31 24.73 9.59
C VAL A 52 8.24 25.57 8.70
N VAL A 53 7.85 25.74 7.44
CA VAL A 53 8.53 26.56 6.42
C VAL A 53 7.57 27.59 5.85
N LYS A 54 8.11 28.60 5.15
CA LYS A 54 7.33 29.66 4.49
C LYS A 54 7.59 29.69 2.99
N GLU A 55 6.67 30.26 2.22
CA GLU A 55 6.90 30.56 0.80
C GLU A 55 8.15 31.44 0.63
N GLY A 56 8.92 31.17 -0.42
CA GLY A 56 10.22 31.79 -0.70
C GLY A 56 11.39 31.22 0.11
N GLN A 57 11.14 30.35 1.09
CA GLN A 57 12.22 29.75 1.89
C GLN A 57 12.98 28.69 1.10
N ARG A 58 14.31 28.74 1.15
CA ARG A 58 15.18 27.67 0.66
C ARG A 58 15.16 26.49 1.65
N VAL A 59 15.03 25.28 1.12
CA VAL A 59 15.05 24.02 1.87
C VAL A 59 16.06 23.05 1.29
N LYS A 60 16.53 22.12 2.12
CA LYS A 60 17.43 21.02 1.76
C LYS A 60 16.68 19.69 1.71
N THR A 61 17.17 18.74 0.91
CA THR A 61 16.65 17.36 0.89
C THR A 61 16.77 16.74 2.29
N GLY A 62 15.70 16.12 2.79
CA GLY A 62 15.65 15.59 4.16
C GLY A 62 15.36 16.62 5.24
N GLN A 63 15.20 17.90 4.91
CA GLN A 63 14.78 18.90 5.89
C GLN A 63 13.30 18.73 6.22
N ILE A 64 12.94 18.81 7.50
CA ILE A 64 11.55 18.80 7.95
C ILE A 64 10.86 20.10 7.52
N ILE A 65 9.73 19.96 6.83
CA ILE A 65 8.91 21.06 6.31
C ILE A 65 7.50 21.11 6.90
N GLY A 66 7.07 20.05 7.60
CA GLY A 66 5.82 20.05 8.34
C GLY A 66 5.88 19.15 9.57
N ARG A 67 5.22 19.58 10.66
CA ARG A 67 5.14 18.86 11.94
C ARG A 67 3.98 19.40 12.78
N ASN A 68 3.37 18.52 13.57
CA ASN A 68 2.51 18.89 14.70
C ASN A 68 3.18 18.53 16.02
N GLU A 69 2.71 19.15 17.10
CA GLU A 69 2.97 18.62 18.44
C GLU A 69 2.35 17.21 18.60
N PRO A 70 3.00 16.28 19.32
CA PRO A 70 2.46 14.96 19.58
C PRO A 70 1.05 15.00 20.22
N ASP A 71 0.08 14.33 19.60
CA ASP A 71 -1.31 14.26 20.10
C ASP A 71 -1.85 12.82 19.94
N PRO A 72 -2.21 12.13 21.04
CA PRO A 72 -2.74 10.76 20.99
C PRO A 72 -4.06 10.64 20.22
N LYS A 73 -4.82 11.72 20.07
CA LYS A 73 -6.08 11.75 19.31
C LYS A 73 -5.88 12.09 17.85
N LYS A 74 -4.71 12.60 17.48
CA LYS A 74 -4.39 13.04 16.12
C LYS A 74 -3.01 12.54 15.70
N PRO A 75 -2.88 11.22 15.44
CA PRO A 75 -1.60 10.65 15.10
C PRO A 75 -0.97 11.34 13.91
N SER A 76 0.30 11.70 14.02
CA SER A 76 1.00 12.43 12.95
C SER A 76 2.45 11.99 12.81
N THR A 77 3.06 12.33 11.68
CA THR A 77 4.49 12.13 11.42
C THR A 77 5.09 13.36 10.75
N PRO A 78 6.36 13.70 10.99
CA PRO A 78 7.05 14.77 10.28
C PRO A 78 7.11 14.55 8.75
N VAL A 79 6.87 15.64 8.02
CA VAL A 79 6.94 15.70 6.55
C VAL A 79 8.21 16.42 6.15
N HIS A 80 8.88 15.91 5.13
CA HIS A 80 10.23 16.33 4.73
C HIS A 80 10.25 16.84 3.30
N ALA A 81 11.10 17.82 3.01
CA ALA A 81 11.47 18.16 1.64
C ALA A 81 12.23 16.98 1.01
N SER A 82 11.79 16.55 -0.17
CA SER A 82 12.40 15.41 -0.89
C SER A 82 13.44 15.82 -1.93
N ILE A 83 13.60 17.12 -2.14
CA ILE A 83 14.63 17.76 -2.96
C ILE A 83 15.08 19.06 -2.30
N SER A 84 16.29 19.53 -2.61
CA SER A 84 16.72 20.89 -2.28
C SER A 84 16.18 21.89 -3.29
N GLY A 85 15.85 23.08 -2.81
CA GLY A 85 15.17 24.05 -3.65
C GLY A 85 14.49 25.15 -2.85
N THR A 86 13.51 25.79 -3.47
CA THR A 86 12.73 26.87 -2.87
C THR A 86 11.27 26.44 -2.74
N VAL A 87 10.69 26.64 -1.56
CA VAL A 87 9.24 26.49 -1.34
C VAL A 87 8.54 27.60 -2.11
N THR A 88 7.98 27.29 -3.27
CA THR A 88 7.34 28.30 -4.12
C THR A 88 5.93 28.61 -3.68
N LYS A 89 5.23 27.63 -3.10
CA LYS A 89 3.85 27.80 -2.67
C LYS A 89 3.44 26.85 -1.54
N LEU A 90 2.57 27.33 -0.67
CA LEU A 90 1.83 26.54 0.32
C LEU A 90 0.34 26.66 0.03
N GLU A 91 -0.26 25.62 -0.56
CA GLU A 91 -1.67 25.67 -0.98
C GLU A 91 -2.42 24.35 -0.76
N LYS A 92 -3.73 24.44 -0.59
CA LYS A 92 -4.59 23.25 -0.48
C LYS A 92 -4.85 22.66 -1.85
N ARG A 93 -4.75 21.33 -1.96
CA ARG A 93 -5.07 20.56 -3.15
C ARG A 93 -5.75 19.23 -2.78
N PRO A 94 -6.45 18.59 -3.73
CA PRO A 94 -6.95 17.23 -3.55
C PRO A 94 -5.81 16.24 -3.26
N HIS A 95 -5.97 15.43 -2.21
CA HIS A 95 -5.03 14.38 -1.86
C HIS A 95 -5.25 13.14 -2.76
N PRO A 96 -4.20 12.38 -3.16
CA PRO A 96 -4.34 11.23 -4.06
C PRO A 96 -5.25 10.11 -3.52
N LEU A 97 -5.42 10.04 -2.21
CA LEU A 97 -6.28 9.09 -1.50
C LEU A 97 -7.65 9.68 -1.10
N GLY A 98 -7.99 10.88 -1.58
CA GLY A 98 -9.28 11.55 -1.33
C GLY A 98 -9.23 12.61 -0.22
N GLY A 99 -10.18 13.55 -0.26
CA GLY A 99 -10.17 14.76 0.57
C GLY A 99 -9.15 15.79 0.10
N GLU A 100 -9.00 16.88 0.85
CA GLU A 100 -8.00 17.93 0.58
C GLU A 100 -6.94 17.95 1.67
N THR A 101 -5.74 18.40 1.31
CA THR A 101 -4.68 18.71 2.28
C THR A 101 -3.82 19.88 1.81
N LEU A 102 -3.09 20.53 2.72
CA LEU A 102 -2.06 21.50 2.40
C LEU A 102 -0.86 20.81 1.71
N TYR A 103 -0.29 21.47 0.71
CA TYR A 103 0.89 21.03 -0.01
C TYR A 103 2.01 22.05 0.13
N ALA A 104 3.25 21.58 0.20
CA ALA A 104 4.42 22.38 -0.14
C ALA A 104 4.86 22.07 -1.56
N LEU A 105 4.86 23.09 -2.41
CA LEU A 105 5.43 23.04 -3.75
C LEU A 105 6.88 23.50 -3.63
N ILE A 106 7.81 22.66 -4.07
CA ILE A 106 9.24 22.94 -4.02
C ILE A 106 9.80 22.82 -5.44
N GLU A 107 10.41 23.91 -5.92
CA GLU A 107 11.16 23.93 -7.18
C GLU A 107 12.64 23.67 -6.90
N SER A 108 13.24 22.77 -7.67
CA SER A 108 14.62 22.32 -7.48
C SER A 108 15.62 23.45 -7.76
N ASP A 109 16.67 23.52 -6.94
CA ASP A 109 17.85 24.35 -7.25
C ASP A 109 18.92 23.60 -8.06
N GLY A 110 18.66 22.35 -8.44
CA GLY A 110 19.57 21.47 -9.19
C GLY A 110 20.75 20.93 -8.40
N LYS A 111 20.85 21.21 -7.08
CA LYS A 111 22.00 20.84 -6.25
C LYS A 111 21.82 19.57 -5.45
N ASP A 112 20.57 19.23 -5.12
CA ASP A 112 20.18 18.15 -4.21
C ASP A 112 20.99 18.14 -2.90
N GLU A 113 21.13 19.31 -2.24
CA GLU A 113 21.83 19.42 -0.97
C GLU A 113 21.04 18.76 0.17
N TRP A 114 21.68 17.88 0.93
CA TRP A 114 21.03 17.09 1.98
C TRP A 114 21.21 17.64 3.40
N VAL A 115 20.22 17.36 4.25
CA VAL A 115 20.31 17.31 5.71
C VAL A 115 20.06 15.86 6.11
N THR A 116 20.98 15.30 6.89
CA THR A 116 20.88 13.94 7.44
C THR A 116 20.53 13.99 8.91
N LEU A 117 19.92 12.92 9.40
CA LEU A 117 19.69 12.68 10.83
C LEU A 117 21.01 12.34 11.53
N ASP A 118 21.07 12.63 12.81
CA ASP A 118 22.16 12.16 13.66
C ASP A 118 22.12 10.64 13.75
N ARG A 119 23.26 10.02 13.43
CA ARG A 119 23.39 8.56 13.41
C ARG A 119 23.94 8.08 14.75
N PRO A 120 23.28 7.15 15.44
CA PRO A 120 23.85 6.54 16.62
C PRO A 120 25.09 5.72 16.25
N ALA A 121 26.14 5.81 17.09
CA ALA A 121 27.34 5.01 16.92
C ALA A 121 27.06 3.49 17.04
N ASN A 122 26.10 3.12 17.89
CA ASN A 122 25.61 1.75 18.01
C ASN A 122 24.11 1.78 18.33
N TYR A 123 23.27 1.54 17.33
CA TYR A 123 21.81 1.57 17.49
C TYR A 123 21.27 0.38 18.30
N GLU A 124 22.00 -0.74 18.36
CA GLU A 124 21.56 -1.96 19.06
C GLU A 124 21.52 -1.78 20.59
N LYS A 125 22.21 -0.75 21.09
CA LYS A 125 22.24 -0.40 22.53
C LYS A 125 21.28 0.72 22.90
N LEU A 126 20.59 1.32 21.92
CA LEU A 126 19.65 2.39 22.21
C LEU A 126 18.40 1.84 22.90
N PRO A 127 17.83 2.59 23.86
CA PRO A 127 16.53 2.26 24.40
C PRO A 127 15.46 2.37 23.30
N PRO A 128 14.34 1.61 23.42
CA PRO A 128 13.25 1.63 22.45
C PRO A 128 12.73 3.04 22.13
N GLU A 129 12.66 3.92 23.14
CA GLU A 129 12.20 5.29 22.99
C GLU A 129 13.09 6.14 22.07
N GLU A 130 14.42 5.97 22.15
CA GLU A 130 15.36 6.70 21.30
C GLU A 130 15.33 6.20 19.86
N LEU A 131 15.19 4.89 19.65
CA LEU A 131 14.95 4.33 18.32
C LEU A 131 13.62 4.82 17.75
N GLY A 132 12.56 4.80 18.56
CA GLY A 132 11.24 5.32 18.21
C GLY A 132 11.32 6.80 17.83
N LYS A 133 12.12 7.60 18.54
CA LYS A 133 12.39 9.00 18.19
C LYS A 133 13.03 9.13 16.82
N ILE A 134 14.09 8.38 16.52
CA ILE A 134 14.77 8.45 15.21
C ILE A 134 13.80 8.10 14.08
N LEU A 135 13.02 7.02 14.25
CA LEU A 135 12.02 6.59 13.26
C LEU A 135 10.92 7.65 13.05
N TYR A 136 10.44 8.26 14.15
CA TYR A 136 9.47 9.34 14.11
C TYR A 136 10.04 10.56 13.38
N GLU A 137 11.20 11.04 13.81
CA GLU A 137 11.89 12.20 13.21
C GLU A 137 12.15 11.99 11.73
N ALA A 138 12.53 10.78 11.30
CA ALA A 138 12.74 10.41 9.90
C ALA A 138 11.46 10.35 9.04
N GLY A 139 10.28 10.36 9.68
CA GLY A 139 9.01 10.20 8.99
C GLY A 139 8.69 8.78 8.53
N VAL A 140 9.38 7.76 9.08
CA VAL A 140 9.17 6.33 8.73
C VAL A 140 7.88 5.80 9.35
N THR A 141 7.36 6.45 10.39
CA THR A 141 6.22 5.95 11.19
C THR A 141 4.85 6.11 10.54
N SER A 142 4.74 6.68 9.33
CA SER A 142 3.46 6.81 8.60
C SER A 142 2.93 5.50 8.02
N GLY A 143 3.76 4.45 7.99
CA GLY A 143 3.49 3.22 7.25
C GLY A 143 2.38 2.34 7.79
N GLY A 144 1.75 1.60 6.87
CA GLY A 144 0.67 0.66 7.17
C GLY A 144 -0.67 1.37 7.42
N GLN A 145 -1.70 0.60 7.75
CA GLN A 145 -3.05 1.16 7.94
C GLN A 145 -3.28 1.84 9.29
N ALA A 146 -2.34 1.70 10.23
CA ALA A 146 -2.46 2.17 11.61
C ALA A 146 -1.25 2.98 12.10
N GLY A 147 -0.28 3.24 11.23
CA GLY A 147 1.01 3.84 11.60
C GLY A 147 1.89 2.92 12.44
N PHE A 148 3.03 3.45 12.86
CA PHE A 148 3.96 2.79 13.78
C PHE A 148 3.94 3.51 15.14
N PRO A 149 3.56 2.82 16.24
CA PRO A 149 3.54 3.41 17.58
C PRO A 149 4.91 3.91 18.04
N THR A 150 4.93 5.14 18.55
CA THR A 150 6.06 5.73 19.26
C THR A 150 5.52 6.55 20.43
N ILE A 151 6.40 6.98 21.33
CA ILE A 151 6.04 7.93 22.39
C ILE A 151 5.58 9.31 21.85
N TYR A 152 5.80 9.58 20.56
CA TYR A 152 5.38 10.80 19.87
C TYR A 152 4.00 10.67 19.21
N HIS A 153 3.24 9.62 19.53
CA HIS A 153 1.87 9.40 19.04
C HIS A 153 1.75 9.38 17.51
N SER A 154 2.66 8.69 16.81
CA SER A 154 2.52 8.39 15.38
C SER A 154 1.51 7.27 15.05
N ALA A 155 0.86 6.72 16.07
CA ALA A 155 -0.29 5.83 16.00
C ALA A 155 -1.22 6.11 17.19
N TYR A 156 -2.47 5.61 17.14
CA TYR A 156 -3.39 5.71 18.29
C TYR A 156 -2.96 4.88 19.50
N ALA A 157 -2.23 3.78 19.26
CA ALA A 157 -1.68 2.95 20.31
C ALA A 157 -0.28 3.42 20.71
N THR A 158 0.11 3.09 21.94
CA THR A 158 1.47 3.28 22.44
C THR A 158 2.30 2.01 22.25
N PRO A 159 3.65 2.11 22.18
CA PRO A 159 4.53 0.96 21.95
C PRO A 159 4.29 -0.20 22.93
N GLU A 160 4.09 0.07 24.21
CA GLU A 160 3.89 -0.93 25.26
C GLU A 160 2.60 -1.76 25.12
N LYS A 161 1.63 -1.34 24.30
CA LYS A 161 0.45 -2.15 23.99
C LYS A 161 0.72 -3.21 22.91
N ILE A 162 1.84 -3.10 22.20
CA ILE A 162 2.16 -3.96 21.07
C ILE A 162 2.85 -5.22 21.54
N ARG A 163 2.42 -6.36 21.00
CA ARG A 163 2.96 -7.70 21.30
C ARG A 163 3.57 -8.35 20.07
N TYR A 164 3.07 -8.01 18.89
CA TYR A 164 3.47 -8.62 17.62
C TYR A 164 3.80 -7.55 16.57
N LEU A 165 5.00 -7.65 16.00
CA LEU A 165 5.36 -6.99 14.75
C LEU A 165 5.14 -7.97 13.60
N ILE A 166 4.31 -7.60 12.64
CA ILE A 166 3.99 -8.41 11.47
C ILE A 166 4.64 -7.78 10.25
N ILE A 167 5.44 -8.56 9.54
CA ILE A 167 6.11 -8.14 8.32
C ILE A 167 5.34 -8.68 7.12
N ASN A 168 4.74 -7.78 6.35
CA ASN A 168 4.01 -8.09 5.14
C ASN A 168 4.96 -8.17 3.93
N ALA A 169 5.37 -9.40 3.57
CA ALA A 169 6.28 -9.69 2.47
C ALA A 169 5.64 -10.60 1.39
N VAL A 170 4.30 -10.69 1.34
CA VAL A 170 3.61 -11.58 0.40
C VAL A 170 3.46 -10.96 -0.98
N GLU A 171 3.08 -9.68 -1.04
CA GLU A 171 2.62 -8.92 -2.23
C GLU A 171 1.64 -9.70 -3.12
N THR A 172 0.37 -9.26 -3.12
CA THR A 172 -0.70 -9.93 -3.88
C THR A 172 -1.49 -8.97 -4.75
N GLU A 173 -1.16 -7.68 -4.70
CA GLU A 173 -1.78 -6.68 -5.55
C GLU A 173 -1.24 -6.81 -6.97
N PRO A 174 -2.12 -6.91 -7.98
CA PRO A 174 -1.67 -6.97 -9.36
C PRO A 174 -0.81 -5.76 -9.74
N PHE A 175 0.22 -6.00 -10.55
CA PHE A 175 1.21 -5.03 -11.03
C PHE A 175 2.16 -4.43 -9.97
N CYS A 176 1.95 -4.70 -8.69
CA CYS A 176 2.82 -4.22 -7.62
C CYS A 176 3.97 -5.21 -7.44
N GLU A 177 5.19 -4.83 -7.84
CA GLU A 177 6.39 -5.67 -7.68
C GLU A 177 7.52 -4.93 -6.93
N ALA A 178 7.31 -3.67 -6.55
CA ALA A 178 8.25 -2.84 -5.80
C ALA A 178 8.77 -3.53 -4.53
N THR A 179 7.84 -4.09 -3.74
CA THR A 179 8.11 -4.85 -2.50
C THR A 179 9.05 -6.02 -2.76
N ASP A 180 8.78 -6.78 -3.82
CA ASP A 180 9.57 -7.95 -4.19
C ASP A 180 10.99 -7.55 -4.62
N GLN A 181 11.12 -6.50 -5.44
CA GLN A 181 12.44 -6.03 -5.88
C GLN A 181 13.30 -5.53 -4.71
N LEU A 182 12.69 -4.86 -3.72
CA LEU A 182 13.41 -4.46 -2.51
C LEU A 182 13.98 -5.67 -1.76
N MET A 183 13.24 -6.78 -1.66
CA MET A 183 13.79 -7.99 -1.02
C MET A 183 14.94 -8.60 -1.83
N TYR A 184 14.94 -8.49 -3.15
CA TYR A 184 16.03 -9.03 -3.98
C TYR A 184 17.29 -8.16 -4.00
N GLU A 185 17.15 -6.84 -3.89
CA GLU A 185 18.27 -5.90 -4.06
C GLU A 185 18.74 -5.27 -2.75
N GLU A 186 17.88 -5.15 -1.75
CA GLU A 186 18.13 -4.45 -0.48
C GLU A 186 17.89 -5.38 0.72
N PHE A 187 18.16 -6.68 0.56
CA PHE A 187 17.85 -7.71 1.56
C PHE A 187 18.47 -7.44 2.94
N ASP A 188 19.72 -6.94 2.97
CA ASP A 188 20.40 -6.57 4.22
C ASP A 188 19.67 -5.46 4.97
N LYS A 189 19.21 -4.43 4.23
CA LYS A 189 18.43 -3.34 4.81
C LYS A 189 17.08 -3.83 5.30
N PHE A 190 16.44 -4.72 4.55
CA PHE A 190 15.17 -5.33 4.93
C PHE A 190 15.30 -6.10 6.26
N VAL A 191 16.26 -7.02 6.38
CA VAL A 191 16.44 -7.83 7.59
C VAL A 191 16.83 -7.00 8.81
N ASN A 192 17.77 -6.06 8.66
CA ASN A 192 18.18 -5.20 9.77
C ASN A 192 17.08 -4.18 10.14
N GLY A 193 16.31 -3.73 9.16
CA GLY A 193 15.10 -2.94 9.37
C GLY A 193 14.09 -3.62 10.29
N ILE A 194 13.85 -4.92 10.10
CA ILE A 194 12.98 -5.72 10.99
C ILE A 194 13.50 -5.67 12.43
N LYS A 195 14.81 -5.85 12.63
CA LYS A 195 15.44 -5.81 13.97
C LYS A 195 15.28 -4.44 14.62
N ILE A 196 15.48 -3.36 13.86
CA ILE A 196 15.30 -1.98 14.32
C ILE A 196 13.85 -1.72 14.74
N LEU A 197 12.89 -2.05 13.89
CA LEU A 197 11.46 -1.88 14.17
C LEU A 197 11.04 -2.69 15.41
N ARG A 198 11.53 -3.94 15.52
CA ARG A 198 11.31 -4.77 16.71
C ARG A 198 11.86 -4.12 17.98
N ALA A 199 13.09 -3.62 17.94
CA ALA A 199 13.75 -2.99 19.09
C ALA A 199 13.00 -1.72 19.53
N ALA A 200 12.56 -0.88 18.57
CA ALA A 200 11.77 0.32 18.84
C ALA A 200 10.40 0.02 19.50
N LEU A 201 9.84 -1.18 19.30
CA LEU A 201 8.62 -1.64 19.96
C LEU A 201 8.88 -2.35 21.31
N GLY A 202 10.11 -2.34 21.81
CA GLY A 202 10.43 -3.02 23.07
C GLY A 202 10.60 -4.53 22.93
N ASN A 203 11.20 -4.99 21.82
CA ASN A 203 11.61 -6.38 21.61
C ASN A 203 10.46 -7.40 21.48
N VAL A 204 9.37 -6.99 20.83
CA VAL A 204 8.18 -7.80 20.55
C VAL A 204 8.46 -9.06 19.70
N GLN A 205 7.49 -9.97 19.66
CA GLN A 205 7.51 -11.13 18.76
C GLN A 205 7.31 -10.70 17.31
N VAL A 206 7.99 -11.36 16.37
CA VAL A 206 7.97 -11.02 14.95
C VAL A 206 7.39 -12.16 14.13
N HIS A 207 6.41 -11.86 13.28
CA HIS A 207 5.84 -12.80 12.32
C HIS A 207 6.02 -12.29 10.90
N ILE A 208 6.78 -13.02 10.08
CA ILE A 208 7.04 -12.64 8.68
C ILE A 208 6.13 -13.47 7.77
N GLY A 209 5.22 -12.82 7.06
CA GLY A 209 4.39 -13.46 6.04
C GLY A 209 5.05 -13.37 4.67
N LEU A 210 5.53 -14.50 4.13
CA LEU A 210 6.21 -14.56 2.84
C LEU A 210 5.46 -15.49 1.88
N ALA A 211 5.31 -15.07 0.62
CA ALA A 211 4.74 -15.95 -0.41
C ALA A 211 5.65 -17.16 -0.70
N TYR A 212 5.10 -18.37 -0.78
CA TYR A 212 5.88 -19.59 -1.00
C TYR A 212 6.65 -19.62 -2.33
N ASN A 213 6.22 -18.84 -3.32
CA ASN A 213 6.84 -18.76 -4.64
C ASN A 213 8.13 -17.92 -4.66
N LYS A 214 8.68 -17.56 -3.49
CA LYS A 214 9.93 -16.83 -3.30
C LYS A 214 10.97 -17.68 -2.53
N PRO A 215 11.38 -18.86 -3.06
CA PRO A 215 12.22 -19.81 -2.32
C PRO A 215 13.57 -19.22 -1.90
N ARG A 216 14.21 -18.43 -2.77
CA ARG A 216 15.50 -17.77 -2.47
C ARG A 216 15.39 -16.84 -1.25
N ILE A 217 14.38 -15.96 -1.23
CA ILE A 217 14.16 -15.04 -0.11
C ILE A 217 13.85 -15.82 1.18
N TYR A 218 13.09 -16.91 1.07
CA TYR A 218 12.81 -17.77 2.21
C TYR A 218 14.09 -18.40 2.79
N GLU A 219 14.96 -18.95 1.95
CA GLU A 219 16.25 -19.53 2.36
C GLU A 219 17.13 -18.48 3.06
N GLU A 220 17.26 -17.28 2.48
CA GLU A 220 18.05 -16.20 3.07
C GLU A 220 17.46 -15.70 4.40
N LEU A 221 16.13 -15.68 4.56
CA LEU A 221 15.49 -15.33 5.84
C LEU A 221 15.71 -16.41 6.90
N ILE A 222 15.61 -17.69 6.52
CA ILE A 222 15.82 -18.82 7.41
C ILE A 222 17.25 -18.77 7.98
N GLU A 223 18.25 -18.63 7.10
CA GLU A 223 19.66 -18.55 7.50
C GLU A 223 19.92 -17.43 8.52
N ARG A 224 19.25 -16.30 8.38
CA ARG A 224 19.52 -15.10 9.20
C ARG A 224 18.64 -14.92 10.42
N LEU A 225 17.46 -15.54 10.45
CA LEU A 225 16.44 -15.25 11.46
C LEU A 225 15.87 -16.48 12.17
N GLU A 226 16.02 -17.70 11.63
CA GLU A 226 15.40 -18.90 12.21
C GLU A 226 15.94 -19.24 13.61
N TYR A 227 17.21 -18.93 13.89
CA TYR A 227 17.81 -19.17 15.19
C TYR A 227 17.27 -18.25 16.31
N TYR A 228 16.56 -17.18 15.96
CA TYR A 228 15.94 -16.30 16.93
C TYR A 228 14.56 -16.82 17.33
N ASP A 229 14.39 -17.11 18.62
CA ASP A 229 13.12 -17.53 19.22
C ASP A 229 11.99 -16.49 19.07
N TRP A 230 12.34 -15.22 18.92
CA TRP A 230 11.41 -14.12 18.72
C TRP A 230 10.90 -13.96 17.30
N CYS A 231 11.41 -14.72 16.33
CA CYS A 231 11.02 -14.60 14.92
C CYS A 231 10.38 -15.88 14.40
N THR A 232 9.22 -15.77 13.77
CA THR A 232 8.60 -16.89 13.04
C THR A 232 8.34 -16.49 11.59
N ILE A 233 8.88 -17.27 10.65
CA ILE A 233 8.67 -17.08 9.21
C ILE A 233 7.53 -18.00 8.75
N HIS A 234 6.49 -17.43 8.14
CA HIS A 234 5.30 -18.13 7.66
C HIS A 234 5.27 -18.13 6.14
N GLN A 235 5.33 -19.30 5.53
CA GLN A 235 5.07 -19.43 4.09
C GLN A 235 3.56 -19.42 3.81
N LEU A 236 3.14 -18.51 2.94
CA LEU A 236 1.76 -18.23 2.60
C LEU A 236 1.46 -18.56 1.14
N ARG A 237 0.20 -18.88 0.86
CA ARG A 237 -0.30 -18.88 -0.53
C ARG A 237 -0.46 -17.42 -1.01
N PRO A 238 0.03 -17.04 -2.21
CA PRO A 238 -0.04 -15.68 -2.74
C PRO A 238 -1.43 -15.39 -3.32
N LYS A 239 -2.44 -15.47 -2.45
CA LYS A 239 -3.85 -15.29 -2.80
C LYS A 239 -4.31 -13.89 -2.41
N TYR A 240 -4.80 -13.08 -3.31
CA TYR A 240 -5.31 -11.77 -2.95
C TYR A 240 -6.60 -11.89 -2.10
N PRO A 241 -6.78 -11.10 -1.02
CA PRO A 241 -5.90 -10.05 -0.50
C PRO A 241 -5.08 -10.50 0.72
N GLN A 242 -4.15 -11.46 0.57
CA GLN A 242 -3.35 -12.00 1.68
C GLN A 242 -2.57 -10.93 2.45
N GLY A 243 -2.16 -9.86 1.78
CA GLY A 243 -1.41 -8.74 2.37
C GLY A 243 -2.26 -7.69 3.09
N ASP A 244 -3.59 -7.85 3.15
CA ASP A 244 -4.46 -6.99 3.96
C ASP A 244 -4.27 -7.27 5.45
N ASP A 245 -4.14 -6.23 6.29
CA ASP A 245 -3.89 -6.35 7.73
C ASP A 245 -4.83 -7.35 8.41
N ALA A 246 -6.15 -7.22 8.19
CA ALA A 246 -7.14 -8.10 8.83
C ALA A 246 -7.01 -9.55 8.38
N VAL A 247 -6.70 -9.77 7.09
CA VAL A 247 -6.53 -11.11 6.52
C VAL A 247 -5.21 -11.73 6.97
N LEU A 248 -4.13 -10.95 6.96
CA LEU A 248 -2.79 -11.39 7.31
C LEU A 248 -2.72 -11.76 8.79
N ILE A 249 -3.17 -10.87 9.67
CA ILE A 249 -3.21 -11.10 11.13
C ILE A 249 -3.99 -12.38 11.44
N ARG A 250 -5.19 -12.53 10.88
CA ARG A 250 -6.00 -13.75 11.06
C ARG A 250 -5.31 -14.99 10.54
N THR A 251 -4.64 -14.90 9.38
CA THR A 251 -3.93 -16.05 8.78
C THR A 251 -2.73 -16.48 9.63
N LEU A 252 -1.99 -15.52 10.18
CA LEU A 252 -0.76 -15.79 10.92
C LEU A 252 -1.02 -16.20 12.37
N LEU A 253 -1.91 -15.47 13.05
CA LEU A 253 -2.13 -15.50 14.50
C LEU A 253 -3.53 -15.96 14.92
N GLY A 254 -4.49 -16.06 13.98
CA GLY A 254 -5.88 -16.39 14.31
C GLY A 254 -6.67 -15.26 14.99
N LEU A 255 -6.10 -14.05 15.08
CA LEU A 255 -6.76 -12.89 15.69
C LEU A 255 -7.70 -12.21 14.68
N LEU A 256 -8.85 -11.74 15.18
CA LEU A 256 -9.83 -10.97 14.40
C LEU A 256 -9.78 -9.50 14.82
N LEU A 257 -9.75 -8.60 13.85
CA LEU A 257 -9.83 -7.16 14.12
C LEU A 257 -11.25 -6.79 14.53
N PRO A 258 -11.43 -5.88 15.51
CA PRO A 258 -12.75 -5.37 15.84
C PRO A 258 -13.33 -4.56 14.67
N GLN A 259 -14.66 -4.43 14.64
CA GLN A 259 -15.29 -3.57 13.64
C GLN A 259 -14.79 -2.14 13.77
N ARG A 260 -14.38 -1.52 12.65
CA ARG A 260 -13.75 -0.19 12.62
C ARG A 260 -12.44 -0.07 13.41
N GLY A 261 -11.84 -1.20 13.80
CA GLY A 261 -10.58 -1.23 14.53
C GLY A 261 -9.35 -1.38 13.64
N TYR A 262 -8.20 -1.16 14.24
CA TYR A 262 -6.88 -1.28 13.65
C TYR A 262 -6.15 -2.53 14.17
N ALA A 263 -5.05 -2.90 13.49
CA ALA A 263 -4.15 -3.96 13.96
C ALA A 263 -3.67 -3.72 15.41
N THR A 264 -3.48 -2.46 15.78
CA THR A 264 -3.00 -2.06 17.11
C THR A 264 -4.00 -2.37 18.22
N ASP A 265 -5.31 -2.46 17.92
CA ASP A 265 -6.34 -2.84 18.90
C ASP A 265 -6.23 -4.30 19.35
N VAL A 266 -5.57 -5.13 18.54
CA VAL A 266 -5.25 -6.53 18.87
C VAL A 266 -3.77 -6.74 19.20
N GLY A 267 -3.06 -5.65 19.53
CA GLY A 267 -1.65 -5.68 19.93
C GLY A 267 -0.69 -5.99 18.78
N CYS A 268 -1.09 -5.74 17.53
CA CYS A 268 -0.27 -5.97 16.35
C CYS A 268 0.12 -4.64 15.67
N VAL A 269 1.32 -4.60 15.08
CA VAL A 269 1.72 -3.57 14.11
C VAL A 269 2.12 -4.27 12.83
N VAL A 270 1.56 -3.86 11.70
CA VAL A 270 1.88 -4.42 10.38
C VAL A 270 2.77 -3.44 9.63
N GLN A 271 3.92 -3.89 9.15
CA GLN A 271 4.84 -3.10 8.34
C GLN A 271 5.21 -3.86 7.07
N ASP A 272 5.35 -3.14 5.96
CA ASP A 272 5.80 -3.73 4.68
C ASP A 272 7.34 -3.71 4.57
N VAL A 273 7.84 -4.28 3.48
CA VAL A 273 9.27 -4.31 3.19
C VAL A 273 9.86 -2.91 3.02
N GLN A 274 9.11 -1.97 2.41
CA GLN A 274 9.56 -0.60 2.17
C GLN A 274 9.84 0.13 3.49
N HIS A 275 8.99 -0.04 4.49
CA HIS A 275 9.15 0.58 5.80
C HIS A 275 10.28 -0.07 6.62
N CYS A 276 10.51 -1.38 6.46
CA CYS A 276 11.70 -2.03 7.02
C CYS A 276 12.99 -1.42 6.45
N VAL A 277 13.07 -1.31 5.12
CA VAL A 277 14.23 -0.68 4.46
C VAL A 277 14.38 0.78 4.91
N ALA A 278 13.29 1.55 4.96
CA ALA A 278 13.32 2.95 5.40
C ALA A 278 13.74 3.09 6.88
N ALA A 279 13.38 2.15 7.75
CA ALA A 279 13.85 2.13 9.14
C ALA A 279 15.37 1.96 9.24
N TYR A 280 15.93 1.07 8.42
CA TYR A 280 17.38 0.92 8.32
C TYR A 280 18.04 2.18 7.77
N GLU A 281 17.54 2.73 6.67
CA GLU A 281 18.07 3.98 6.08
C GLU A 281 18.04 5.14 7.10
N ALA A 282 16.98 5.26 7.89
CA ALA A 282 16.86 6.28 8.93
C ALA A 282 17.88 6.11 10.05
N VAL A 283 17.98 4.92 10.64
CA VAL A 283 18.80 4.68 11.83
C VAL A 283 20.28 4.50 11.51
N VAL A 284 20.60 3.83 10.39
CA VAL A 284 21.98 3.46 10.04
C VAL A 284 22.60 4.44 9.05
N GLU A 285 21.82 4.90 8.07
CA GLU A 285 22.31 5.81 7.02
C GLU A 285 22.00 7.29 7.35
N GLY A 286 21.19 7.57 8.38
CA GLY A 286 20.78 8.92 8.74
C GLY A 286 19.87 9.56 7.69
N LYS A 287 19.20 8.74 6.88
CA LYS A 287 18.42 9.18 5.72
C LYS A 287 16.93 9.20 6.04
N PRO A 288 16.28 10.39 6.04
CA PRO A 288 14.83 10.47 6.22
C PRO A 288 14.05 9.80 5.09
N PHE A 289 12.78 9.46 5.33
CA PHE A 289 11.93 8.82 4.32
C PHE A 289 11.42 9.83 3.28
N VAL A 290 12.29 10.16 2.32
CA VAL A 290 12.06 11.13 1.25
C VAL A 290 11.91 10.51 -0.14
N GLU A 291 12.08 9.20 -0.24
CA GLU A 291 11.94 8.45 -1.49
C GLU A 291 11.42 7.04 -1.21
N ARG A 292 10.72 6.47 -2.18
CA ARG A 292 10.22 5.10 -2.10
C ARG A 292 10.33 4.39 -3.43
N VAL A 293 10.24 3.07 -3.42
CA VAL A 293 10.13 2.26 -4.63
C VAL A 293 8.67 2.21 -5.08
N VAL A 294 8.47 2.45 -6.37
CA VAL A 294 7.17 2.49 -7.05
C VAL A 294 7.22 1.62 -8.30
N SER A 295 6.21 0.78 -8.48
CA SER A 295 6.03 0.01 -9.72
C SER A 295 5.34 0.89 -10.76
N VAL A 296 5.96 1.12 -11.92
CA VAL A 296 5.29 1.76 -13.07
C VAL A 296 4.91 0.65 -14.05
N ALA A 297 3.62 0.44 -14.23
CA ALA A 297 3.12 -0.80 -14.82
C ALA A 297 1.80 -0.62 -15.58
N GLY A 298 1.37 -1.68 -16.26
CA GLY A 298 0.08 -1.76 -16.93
C GLY A 298 0.18 -1.78 -18.46
N SER A 299 -0.92 -2.17 -19.10
CA SER A 299 -0.95 -2.44 -20.54
C SER A 299 -0.80 -1.19 -21.42
N ALA A 300 -0.92 0.02 -20.86
CA ALA A 300 -0.67 1.28 -21.57
C ALA A 300 0.76 1.82 -21.37
N ILE A 301 1.61 1.09 -20.63
CA ILE A 301 3.02 1.43 -20.42
C ILE A 301 3.89 0.75 -21.50
N LYS A 302 4.84 1.52 -22.05
CA LYS A 302 5.86 1.06 -23.01
C LYS A 302 6.92 0.21 -22.31
N GLU A 303 7.48 0.73 -21.23
CA GLU A 303 8.56 0.13 -20.46
C GLU A 303 8.16 0.02 -18.98
N PRO A 304 7.45 -1.05 -18.59
CA PRO A 304 7.15 -1.31 -17.19
C PRO A 304 8.43 -1.46 -16.38
N GLY A 305 8.45 -1.05 -15.11
CA GLY A 305 9.66 -1.06 -14.29
C GLY A 305 9.40 -0.74 -12.82
N ASN A 306 10.43 -0.89 -12.00
CA ASN A 306 10.41 -0.50 -10.59
C ASN A 306 11.40 0.65 -10.40
N TYR A 307 10.93 1.74 -9.82
CA TYR A 307 11.69 2.98 -9.74
C TYR A 307 11.78 3.46 -8.30
N ARG A 308 12.96 3.87 -7.86
CA ARG A 308 13.19 4.63 -6.63
C ARG A 308 12.90 6.11 -6.95
N VAL A 309 11.84 6.66 -6.35
CA VAL A 309 11.26 7.96 -6.70
C VAL A 309 11.17 8.85 -5.47
N ARG A 310 11.49 10.14 -5.61
CA ARG A 310 11.30 11.15 -4.56
C ARG A 310 9.81 11.31 -4.22
N VAL A 311 9.48 11.37 -2.94
CA VAL A 311 8.14 11.73 -2.47
C VAL A 311 7.77 13.12 -2.99
N GLY A 312 6.54 13.31 -3.45
CA GLY A 312 6.07 14.54 -4.08
C GLY A 312 6.32 14.63 -5.58
N THR A 313 7.05 13.69 -6.19
CA THR A 313 7.23 13.67 -7.65
C THR A 313 5.86 13.52 -8.34
N PRO A 314 5.46 14.40 -9.28
CA PRO A 314 4.27 14.21 -10.10
C PRO A 314 4.31 12.87 -10.84
N ILE A 315 3.18 12.19 -10.97
CA ILE A 315 3.11 10.96 -11.78
C ILE A 315 3.42 11.23 -13.27
N ALA A 316 3.20 12.47 -13.75
CA ALA A 316 3.62 12.92 -15.08
C ALA A 316 5.08 12.55 -15.40
N ASN A 317 5.99 12.77 -14.44
CA ASN A 317 7.42 12.51 -14.60
C ASN A 317 7.74 11.03 -14.88
N LEU A 318 6.88 10.11 -14.44
CA LEU A 318 7.02 8.67 -14.65
C LEU A 318 6.26 8.18 -15.90
N LEU A 319 5.22 8.91 -16.31
CA LEU A 319 4.25 8.45 -17.32
C LEU A 319 4.40 9.11 -18.68
N GLU A 320 4.61 10.42 -18.79
CA GLU A 320 4.45 11.15 -20.07
C GLU A 320 5.30 10.57 -21.21
N LYS A 321 6.54 10.18 -20.93
CA LYS A 321 7.45 9.57 -21.91
C LYS A 321 7.32 8.04 -22.02
N ASN A 322 6.56 7.43 -21.13
CA ASN A 322 6.42 5.98 -21.00
C ASN A 322 5.03 5.46 -21.38
N LEU A 323 4.05 6.34 -21.59
CA LEU A 323 2.74 5.97 -22.15
C LEU A 323 2.88 5.64 -23.63
N LYS A 324 2.45 4.42 -24.02
CA LYS A 324 2.39 4.02 -25.44
C LYS A 324 1.02 4.28 -26.08
N CYS A 325 -0.01 4.55 -25.28
CA CYS A 325 -1.34 4.90 -25.73
C CYS A 325 -2.16 5.51 -24.56
N ASN A 326 -3.32 6.08 -24.90
CA ASN A 326 -4.26 6.54 -23.88
C ASN A 326 -4.75 5.37 -23.04
N GLY A 327 -4.87 5.61 -21.74
CA GLY A 327 -5.33 4.60 -20.79
C GLY A 327 -5.75 5.23 -19.47
N ARG A 328 -6.53 4.47 -18.70
CA ARG A 328 -6.93 4.84 -17.36
C ARG A 328 -5.74 4.75 -16.43
N ILE A 329 -5.48 5.82 -15.70
CA ILE A 329 -4.36 5.91 -14.76
C ILE A 329 -4.90 5.65 -13.36
N VAL A 330 -4.23 4.74 -12.64
CA VAL A 330 -4.58 4.34 -11.29
C VAL A 330 -3.34 4.48 -10.41
N VAL A 331 -3.48 5.20 -9.31
CA VAL A 331 -2.41 5.35 -8.30
C VAL A 331 -2.73 4.45 -7.11
N GLY A 332 -1.73 3.70 -6.64
CA GLY A 332 -1.86 2.72 -5.56
C GLY A 332 -1.89 1.29 -6.10
N SER A 333 -3.06 0.68 -6.19
CA SER A 333 -3.25 -0.66 -6.77
C SER A 333 -4.47 -0.69 -7.70
N VAL A 334 -4.55 -1.67 -8.60
CA VAL A 334 -5.73 -1.81 -9.49
C VAL A 334 -7.01 -2.11 -8.71
N MET A 335 -6.89 -2.78 -7.57
CA MET A 335 -8.04 -3.27 -6.80
C MET A 335 -8.57 -2.22 -5.81
N ARG A 336 -7.67 -1.45 -5.19
CA ARG A 336 -8.01 -0.52 -4.09
C ARG A 336 -7.67 0.94 -4.39
N GLY A 337 -6.79 1.18 -5.36
CA GLY A 337 -6.31 2.50 -5.74
C GLY A 337 -7.38 3.39 -6.36
N GLN A 338 -7.01 4.62 -6.66
CA GLN A 338 -7.90 5.64 -7.20
C GLN A 338 -7.54 5.96 -8.65
N ALA A 339 -8.56 6.06 -9.49
CA ALA A 339 -8.40 6.55 -10.85
C ALA A 339 -8.06 8.04 -10.81
N GLN A 340 -7.08 8.46 -11.60
CA GLN A 340 -6.62 9.84 -11.65
C GLN A 340 -6.88 10.42 -13.04
N GLY A 341 -7.47 11.61 -13.07
CA GLY A 341 -7.63 12.43 -14.29
C GLY A 341 -6.51 13.46 -14.47
N ASP A 342 -5.77 13.75 -13.40
CA ASP A 342 -4.67 14.71 -13.38
C ASP A 342 -3.33 13.98 -13.19
N LEU A 343 -2.32 14.36 -13.99
CA LEU A 343 -0.97 13.79 -13.92
C LEU A 343 -0.08 14.52 -12.90
N GLU A 344 -0.53 15.64 -12.34
CA GLU A 344 0.17 16.39 -11.29
C GLU A 344 0.01 15.79 -9.89
N VAL A 345 -0.81 14.74 -9.77
CA VAL A 345 -0.95 13.95 -8.55
C VAL A 345 0.42 13.42 -8.13
N PRO A 346 0.88 13.68 -6.90
CA PRO A 346 2.22 13.25 -6.48
C PRO A 346 2.29 11.78 -6.04
N ILE A 347 3.48 11.22 -6.15
CA ILE A 347 3.89 10.04 -5.38
C ILE A 347 3.95 10.39 -3.89
N THR A 348 3.30 9.60 -3.04
CA THR A 348 3.35 9.75 -1.58
C THR A 348 4.18 8.64 -0.94
N ARG A 349 4.42 8.72 0.38
CA ARG A 349 5.06 7.63 1.14
C ARG A 349 4.32 6.31 1.06
N GLU A 350 3.02 6.31 0.71
CA GLU A 350 2.17 5.11 0.60
C GLU A 350 1.85 4.69 -0.84
N THR A 351 2.52 5.23 -1.87
CA THR A 351 2.20 4.89 -3.27
C THR A 351 3.03 3.69 -3.79
N PRO A 352 2.55 2.42 -3.76
CA PRO A 352 3.33 1.27 -4.23
C PRO A 352 3.43 1.15 -5.75
N ALA A 353 2.45 1.68 -6.49
CA ALA A 353 2.45 1.63 -7.94
C ALA A 353 1.72 2.81 -8.58
N VAL A 354 2.09 3.08 -9.83
CA VAL A 354 1.38 3.91 -10.79
C VAL A 354 1.09 3.05 -12.00
N ILE A 355 -0.19 2.87 -12.30
CA ILE A 355 -0.65 1.86 -13.25
C ILE A 355 -1.43 2.54 -14.36
N ALA A 356 -0.99 2.37 -15.62
CA ALA A 356 -1.73 2.82 -16.78
C ALA A 356 -2.29 1.63 -17.55
N LEU A 357 -3.62 1.54 -17.60
CA LEU A 357 -4.33 0.43 -18.23
C LEU A 357 -5.01 0.90 -19.51
N ARG A 358 -4.80 0.17 -20.61
CA ARG A 358 -5.59 0.37 -21.82
C ARG A 358 -7.05 0.16 -21.51
N GLU A 359 -7.89 1.11 -21.90
CA GLU A 359 -9.33 0.89 -21.86
C GLU A 359 -9.70 -0.12 -22.95
N ALA A 360 -10.34 -1.21 -22.55
CA ALA A 360 -10.88 -2.16 -23.51
C ALA A 360 -12.06 -1.49 -24.21
N GLN A 361 -12.01 -1.41 -25.55
CA GLN A 361 -13.18 -1.03 -26.33
C GLN A 361 -14.30 -2.05 -26.09
N TYR A 362 -15.55 -1.56 -26.11
CA TYR A 362 -16.78 -2.33 -25.96
C TYR A 362 -16.70 -3.66 -26.72
N GLU A 363 -16.75 -4.78 -26.01
CA GLU A 363 -16.79 -6.10 -26.65
C GLU A 363 -18.26 -6.48 -26.89
N LEU A 364 -18.65 -6.63 -28.15
CA LEU A 364 -19.89 -7.31 -28.54
C LEU A 364 -19.80 -8.75 -27.98
N PHE A 365 -20.71 -9.12 -27.08
CA PHE A 365 -20.77 -10.43 -26.38
C PHE A 365 -19.69 -10.68 -25.32
N PRO A 366 -19.66 -9.92 -24.21
CA PRO A 366 -18.66 -10.13 -23.18
C PRO A 366 -18.79 -11.49 -22.50
N ILE A 367 -19.97 -12.13 -22.42
CA ILE A 367 -20.15 -13.43 -21.73
C ILE A 367 -19.93 -14.64 -22.66
N ALA A 368 -20.04 -14.46 -23.98
CA ALA A 368 -20.12 -15.57 -24.94
C ALA A 368 -18.98 -15.58 -26.00
N GLY A 369 -18.08 -14.60 -25.99
CA GLY A 369 -16.88 -14.60 -26.83
C GLY A 369 -15.75 -15.42 -26.21
N PRO A 370 -14.86 -16.06 -27.00
CA PRO A 370 -13.72 -16.77 -26.44
C PRO A 370 -12.69 -15.79 -25.84
N GLY A 371 -12.70 -15.66 -24.51
CA GLY A 371 -11.81 -14.79 -23.74
C GLY A 371 -10.46 -15.44 -23.44
N PHE A 372 -9.75 -15.87 -24.49
CA PHE A 372 -8.51 -16.67 -24.40
C PHE A 372 -7.37 -16.02 -23.61
N ASP A 373 -7.39 -14.69 -23.51
CA ASP A 373 -6.37 -13.87 -22.88
C ASP A 373 -6.86 -13.14 -21.61
N ARG A 374 -8.00 -13.54 -21.04
CA ARG A 374 -8.60 -12.90 -19.86
C ARG A 374 -8.35 -13.70 -18.58
N ASP A 375 -8.28 -12.99 -17.46
CA ASP A 375 -8.41 -13.63 -16.16
C ASP A 375 -9.89 -13.75 -15.79
N SER A 376 -10.37 -14.98 -15.66
CA SER A 376 -11.76 -15.28 -15.41
C SER A 376 -11.91 -16.07 -14.13
N PHE A 377 -12.70 -15.53 -13.22
CA PHE A 377 -13.08 -16.25 -12.01
C PHE A 377 -13.95 -17.48 -12.31
N THR A 378 -14.81 -17.42 -13.33
CA THR A 378 -15.83 -18.44 -13.60
C THR A 378 -15.34 -19.58 -14.48
N GLY A 379 -14.17 -19.43 -15.09
CA GLY A 379 -13.70 -20.35 -16.15
C GLY A 379 -14.60 -20.37 -17.39
N ALA A 380 -15.59 -19.47 -17.49
CA ALA A 380 -16.53 -19.43 -18.62
C ALA A 380 -15.87 -19.03 -19.94
N TYR A 381 -14.69 -18.41 -19.86
CA TYR A 381 -13.81 -18.26 -21.01
C TYR A 381 -12.80 -19.40 -20.96
N LEU A 382 -12.63 -20.12 -22.08
CA LEU A 382 -11.42 -20.91 -22.30
C LEU A 382 -10.24 -19.95 -22.18
N SER A 383 -9.48 -19.96 -21.08
CA SER A 383 -8.17 -19.31 -21.04
C SER A 383 -7.15 -20.29 -21.58
N LEU A 384 -6.39 -19.91 -22.62
CA LEU A 384 -5.41 -20.81 -23.21
C LEU A 384 -4.17 -20.90 -22.31
N PRO A 385 -3.75 -22.10 -21.84
CA PRO A 385 -2.64 -22.24 -20.90
C PRO A 385 -1.30 -21.68 -21.40
N TRP A 386 -1.11 -21.58 -22.73
CA TRP A 386 0.08 -21.01 -23.35
C TRP A 386 0.10 -19.48 -23.42
N VAL A 387 -1.01 -18.81 -23.10
CA VAL A 387 -1.06 -17.34 -23.04
C VAL A 387 -0.46 -16.89 -21.71
N LYS A 388 0.81 -16.46 -21.78
CA LYS A 388 1.62 -16.08 -20.61
C LYS A 388 1.12 -14.81 -19.90
N TYR A 389 0.54 -13.87 -20.65
CA TYR A 389 0.07 -12.57 -20.13
C TYR A 389 -1.43 -12.42 -20.39
N LYS A 390 -2.18 -12.15 -19.32
CA LYS A 390 -3.61 -11.88 -19.37
C LYS A 390 -3.89 -10.38 -19.47
N ARG A 391 -5.04 -9.99 -20.01
CA ARG A 391 -5.57 -8.63 -19.90
C ARG A 391 -6.20 -8.43 -18.52
N ALA A 392 -5.82 -7.37 -17.83
CA ALA A 392 -6.48 -6.95 -16.59
C ALA A 392 -7.85 -6.36 -16.91
N THR A 393 -8.91 -7.17 -16.79
CA THR A 393 -10.29 -6.70 -16.91
C THR A 393 -10.75 -6.12 -15.59
N THR A 394 -10.56 -4.82 -15.39
CA THR A 394 -11.07 -4.13 -14.20
C THR A 394 -12.60 -4.07 -14.22
N SER A 395 -13.23 -4.00 -13.05
CA SER A 395 -14.70 -3.93 -12.89
C SER A 395 -15.35 -2.80 -13.68
N LEU A 396 -14.61 -1.75 -14.01
CA LEU A 396 -15.06 -0.56 -14.77
C LEU A 396 -15.17 -0.77 -16.29
N ASN A 397 -14.77 -1.93 -16.83
CA ASN A 397 -14.73 -2.17 -18.29
C ASN A 397 -16.05 -2.71 -18.87
N GLY A 398 -17.20 -2.42 -18.24
CA GLY A 398 -18.49 -2.80 -18.79
C GLY A 398 -19.65 -2.04 -18.14
N ASN A 399 -20.71 -1.82 -18.92
CA ASN A 399 -21.94 -1.21 -18.39
C ASN A 399 -22.52 -2.10 -17.29
N PRO A 400 -22.81 -1.56 -16.09
CA PRO A 400 -23.49 -2.30 -15.05
C PRO A 400 -24.78 -2.91 -15.57
N ARG A 401 -25.04 -4.16 -15.20
CA ARG A 401 -26.25 -4.91 -15.55
C ARG A 401 -26.93 -5.38 -14.28
N THR A 402 -28.17 -5.83 -14.43
CA THR A 402 -28.92 -6.46 -13.34
C THR A 402 -28.13 -7.63 -12.74
N CYS A 403 -28.17 -7.74 -11.42
CA CYS A 403 -27.56 -8.86 -10.69
C CYS A 403 -28.23 -10.17 -11.10
N VAL A 404 -27.42 -11.16 -11.53
CA VAL A 404 -27.89 -12.50 -11.88
C VAL A 404 -27.83 -13.48 -10.70
N LYS A 405 -27.54 -13.01 -9.49
CA LYS A 405 -27.49 -13.79 -8.24
C LYS A 405 -26.60 -15.04 -8.31
N CYS A 406 -25.46 -14.94 -9.01
CA CYS A 406 -24.52 -16.06 -9.23
C CYS A 406 -23.72 -16.52 -7.99
N GLY A 407 -23.72 -15.77 -6.88
CA GLY A 407 -22.97 -16.13 -5.67
C GLY A 407 -21.47 -15.81 -5.66
N TYR A 408 -20.83 -15.55 -6.81
CA TYR A 408 -19.36 -15.36 -6.88
C TYR A 408 -18.79 -14.29 -5.95
N CYS A 409 -19.51 -13.19 -5.74
CA CYS A 409 -19.07 -12.14 -4.80
C CYS A 409 -18.99 -12.64 -3.34
N VAL A 410 -19.81 -13.63 -2.97
CA VAL A 410 -19.79 -14.30 -1.66
C VAL A 410 -18.62 -15.27 -1.61
N ASP A 411 -18.43 -16.08 -2.65
CA ASP A 411 -17.37 -17.10 -2.73
C ASP A 411 -15.97 -16.49 -2.57
N VAL A 412 -15.74 -15.31 -3.16
CA VAL A 412 -14.44 -14.63 -3.07
C VAL A 412 -14.29 -13.75 -1.84
N CYS A 413 -15.34 -13.50 -1.06
CA CYS A 413 -15.26 -12.56 0.06
C CYS A 413 -14.37 -13.13 1.18
N PRO A 414 -13.21 -12.51 1.49
CA PRO A 414 -12.34 -12.99 2.57
C PRO A 414 -12.95 -12.79 3.96
N GLN A 415 -13.97 -11.94 4.08
CA GLN A 415 -14.66 -11.63 5.33
C GLN A 415 -15.99 -12.39 5.47
N ASN A 416 -16.29 -13.32 4.53
CA ASN A 416 -17.51 -14.13 4.55
C ASN A 416 -18.80 -13.29 4.62
N LEU A 417 -18.79 -12.13 3.95
CA LEU A 417 -19.94 -11.22 3.83
C LEU A 417 -20.79 -11.59 2.60
N VAL A 418 -21.90 -10.87 2.43
CA VAL A 418 -22.74 -10.91 1.22
C VAL A 418 -22.64 -9.57 0.48
N PRO A 419 -21.59 -9.34 -0.34
CA PRO A 419 -21.33 -8.02 -0.93
C PRO A 419 -22.45 -7.50 -1.82
N ALA A 420 -23.15 -8.38 -2.52
CA ALA A 420 -24.30 -7.99 -3.35
C ALA A 420 -25.40 -7.31 -2.52
N LEU A 421 -25.69 -7.84 -1.33
CA LEU A 421 -26.71 -7.29 -0.44
C LEU A 421 -26.23 -5.99 0.22
N LEU A 422 -24.96 -5.96 0.66
CA LEU A 422 -24.34 -4.74 1.19
C LEU A 422 -24.37 -3.59 0.17
N GLY A 423 -24.02 -3.88 -1.09
CA GLY A 423 -24.06 -2.91 -2.19
C GLY A 423 -25.48 -2.43 -2.47
N GLU A 424 -26.45 -3.35 -2.52
CA GLU A 424 -27.87 -3.03 -2.71
C GLU A 424 -28.43 -2.13 -1.61
N TYR A 425 -28.22 -2.49 -0.34
CA TYR A 425 -28.68 -1.68 0.80
C TYR A 425 -28.02 -0.29 0.80
N SER A 426 -26.70 -0.24 0.56
CA SER A 426 -25.96 1.04 0.51
C SER A 426 -26.43 1.93 -0.65
N ALA A 427 -26.69 1.36 -1.82
CA ALA A 427 -27.16 2.09 -2.99
C ALA A 427 -28.59 2.65 -2.82
N ASN A 428 -29.46 1.93 -2.11
CA ASN A 428 -30.84 2.33 -1.84
C ASN A 428 -31.00 3.18 -0.56
N GLY A 429 -29.91 3.52 0.14
CA GLY A 429 -29.98 4.31 1.37
C GLY A 429 -30.52 3.56 2.60
N LEU A 430 -30.58 2.23 2.55
CA LEU A 430 -30.98 1.35 3.66
C LEU A 430 -29.79 1.13 4.61
N LEU A 431 -29.34 2.21 5.25
CA LEU A 431 -28.08 2.24 6.00
C LEU A 431 -28.14 1.44 7.30
N SER A 432 -29.30 1.38 7.96
CA SER A 432 -29.54 0.55 9.14
C SER A 432 -29.41 -0.93 8.84
N GLU A 433 -29.96 -1.35 7.70
CA GLU A 433 -29.93 -2.72 7.20
C GLU A 433 -28.53 -3.10 6.74
N ALA A 434 -27.81 -2.20 6.07
CA ALA A 434 -26.41 -2.42 5.75
C ALA A 434 -25.56 -2.62 7.02
N GLN A 435 -25.80 -1.84 8.08
CA GLN A 435 -25.12 -2.00 9.36
C GLN A 435 -25.45 -3.31 10.05
N SER A 436 -26.71 -3.77 10.02
CA SER A 436 -27.13 -5.02 10.66
C SER A 436 -26.50 -6.27 10.03
N ILE A 437 -25.98 -6.17 8.80
CA ILE A 437 -25.21 -7.23 8.12
C ILE A 437 -23.71 -6.91 8.03
N ASP A 438 -23.18 -6.17 9.00
CA ASP A 438 -21.75 -5.91 9.21
C ASP A 438 -21.04 -5.16 8.08
N LEU A 439 -21.64 -4.08 7.56
CA LEU A 439 -21.03 -3.22 6.53
C LEU A 439 -19.56 -2.83 6.84
N PHE A 440 -19.25 -2.55 8.11
CA PHE A 440 -17.91 -2.14 8.53
C PHE A 440 -16.89 -3.28 8.62
N ALA A 441 -17.32 -4.55 8.55
CA ALA A 441 -16.41 -5.68 8.41
C ALA A 441 -15.82 -5.78 6.99
N CYS A 442 -16.40 -5.10 5.99
CA CYS A 442 -15.84 -5.09 4.65
C CYS A 442 -14.47 -4.39 4.61
N ILE A 443 -13.44 -5.08 4.18
CA ILE A 443 -12.07 -4.54 4.04
C ILE A 443 -11.81 -3.82 2.70
N GLU A 444 -12.85 -3.58 1.90
CA GLU A 444 -12.75 -2.81 0.64
C GLU A 444 -11.76 -3.37 -0.39
N CYS A 445 -11.52 -4.68 -0.39
CA CYS A 445 -10.55 -5.31 -1.30
C CYS A 445 -10.96 -5.32 -2.78
N GLY A 446 -12.22 -5.01 -3.12
CA GLY A 446 -12.67 -4.91 -4.51
C GLY A 446 -12.88 -6.23 -5.27
N LEU A 447 -12.60 -7.39 -4.66
CA LEU A 447 -12.78 -8.70 -5.33
C LEU A 447 -14.22 -8.92 -5.81
N CYS A 448 -15.21 -8.54 -5.01
CA CYS A 448 -16.62 -8.70 -5.35
C CYS A 448 -16.99 -7.98 -6.66
N ALA A 449 -16.48 -6.77 -6.86
CA ALA A 449 -16.69 -5.99 -8.08
C ALA A 449 -15.92 -6.60 -9.25
N TYR A 450 -14.68 -7.06 -9.02
CA TYR A 450 -13.84 -7.67 -10.05
C TYR A 450 -14.46 -8.94 -10.64
N VAL A 451 -14.92 -9.87 -9.80
CA VAL A 451 -15.49 -11.15 -10.24
C VAL A 451 -16.94 -11.05 -10.72
N CYS A 452 -17.59 -9.90 -10.54
CA CYS A 452 -18.99 -9.72 -10.90
C CYS A 452 -19.19 -9.81 -12.43
N PRO A 453 -19.94 -10.81 -12.94
CA PRO A 453 -20.23 -10.90 -14.37
C PRO A 453 -21.15 -9.76 -14.84
N SER A 454 -22.01 -9.24 -13.94
CA SER A 454 -22.90 -8.11 -14.19
C SER A 454 -22.21 -6.75 -14.09
N LYS A 455 -20.91 -6.68 -13.76
CA LYS A 455 -20.14 -5.43 -13.61
C LYS A 455 -20.82 -4.39 -12.69
N ILE A 456 -21.42 -4.88 -11.61
CA ILE A 456 -21.99 -4.02 -10.58
C ILE A 456 -20.84 -3.36 -9.81
N PRO A 457 -20.86 -2.03 -9.60
CA PRO A 457 -19.84 -1.29 -8.86
C PRO A 457 -20.01 -1.50 -7.34
N LEU A 458 -19.90 -2.76 -6.89
CA LEU A 458 -20.18 -3.14 -5.50
C LEU A 458 -19.24 -2.44 -4.52
N LEU A 459 -17.96 -2.24 -4.88
CA LEU A 459 -17.00 -1.59 -4.00
C LEU A 459 -17.36 -0.14 -3.77
N GLU A 460 -17.70 0.59 -4.83
CA GLU A 460 -18.11 2.00 -4.78
C GLU A 460 -19.39 2.16 -3.96
N GLN A 461 -20.39 1.30 -4.19
CA GLN A 461 -21.63 1.30 -3.41
C GLN A 461 -21.39 1.07 -1.91
N ILE A 462 -20.55 0.09 -1.55
CA ILE A 462 -20.22 -0.21 -0.16
C ILE A 462 -19.47 0.95 0.50
N ARG A 463 -18.48 1.53 -0.20
CA ARG A 463 -17.74 2.71 0.29
C ARG A 463 -18.67 3.88 0.55
N GLU A 464 -19.61 4.12 -0.35
CA GLU A 464 -20.60 5.18 -0.20
C GLU A 464 -21.50 4.95 1.03
N GLY A 465 -21.97 3.72 1.24
CA GLY A 465 -22.75 3.37 2.43
C GLY A 465 -21.99 3.65 3.73
N LYS A 466 -20.72 3.23 3.80
CA LYS A 466 -19.87 3.51 4.97
C LYS A 466 -19.68 5.01 5.19
N ARG A 467 -19.40 5.76 4.13
CA ARG A 467 -19.20 7.21 4.17
C ARG A 467 -20.42 7.93 4.72
N LYS A 468 -21.62 7.59 4.24
CA LYS A 468 -22.88 8.17 4.72
C LYS A 468 -23.09 7.93 6.22
N ILE A 469 -22.90 6.69 6.67
CA ILE A 469 -23.03 6.35 8.10
C ILE A 469 -22.01 7.13 8.95
N LEU A 470 -20.76 7.21 8.50
CA LEU A 470 -19.73 7.96 9.23
C LEU A 470 -20.07 9.45 9.32
N GLN A 471 -20.69 10.02 8.27
CA GLN A 471 -21.16 11.41 8.27
C GLN A 471 -22.36 11.64 9.19
N GLU A 472 -23.24 10.66 9.36
CA GLU A 472 -24.38 10.74 10.30
C GLU A 472 -23.94 10.62 11.77
N THR A 473 -22.81 9.95 12.03
CA THR A 473 -22.29 9.70 13.39
C THR A 473 -21.18 10.65 13.85
N ALA A 474 -20.67 11.50 12.95
CA ALA A 474 -19.62 12.49 13.23
C ALA A 474 -20.23 13.84 13.64
#